data_AF-A0A699T622-F1
#
_entry.id   AF-A0A699T622-F1
#
_cell.length_a   1.000
_cell.length_b   1.000
_cell.length_c   1.000
_cell.angle_alpha   90.00
_cell.angle_beta   90.00
_cell.angle_gamma   90.00
#
_symmetry.space_group_name_H-M   'P 1'
#
loop_
_entity.id
_entity.type
_entity.pdbx_description
1 polymer ?
#
loop_
_entity_poly.entity_id
_entity_poly.type
_entity_poly.pdbx_seq_one_letter_code
_entity_poly.pdbx_strand_id
1 'polypeptide(L)'
;LTHELERRHYGRYFAGTVIVIALGGAALAYVATHTAPNLHATVLVGIASPRAAVARLPFTWLEEFEQGAANVAAVLVFASIARYLRRGIKRYYQVPKLRGLQLETELNLLKAQVNQHFLFNTLNNLYGLSLDAPEQMPEALLQLADLMRYQLDSSRQSFVTVGTEAEYLANYIGLEKLRLRANTHVEFTTDLLHPDRPLTPLLLLPLVEICFKHAIGPSGANTI
;
A
#
# COMPACT_ATOMS: atom_id res chain seq x y z
N LEU A 1 -16.01 2.28 2.48
CA LEU A 1 -15.32 3.59 2.61
C LEU A 1 -14.83 4.19 1.29
N THR A 2 -14.08 3.47 0.46
CA THR A 2 -13.54 3.96 -0.84
C THR A 2 -14.64 4.40 -1.83
N HIS A 3 -15.73 3.65 -1.91
CA HIS A 3 -16.84 3.94 -2.83
C HIS A 3 -17.65 5.21 -2.45
N GLU A 4 -17.73 5.56 -1.17
CA GLU A 4 -18.38 6.80 -0.69
C GLU A 4 -17.50 8.04 -0.89
N LEU A 5 -16.18 7.89 -0.69
CA LEU A 5 -15.22 8.96 -0.94
C LEU A 5 -15.17 9.34 -2.42
N GLU A 6 -15.27 8.38 -3.33
CA GLU A 6 -15.37 8.65 -4.76
C GLU A 6 -16.67 9.39 -5.11
N ARG A 7 -17.81 8.97 -4.58
CA ARG A 7 -19.12 9.62 -4.82
C ARG A 7 -19.11 11.09 -4.38
N ARG A 8 -18.50 11.39 -3.22
CA ARG A 8 -18.32 12.77 -2.73
C ARG A 8 -17.35 13.58 -3.57
N HIS A 9 -16.25 12.99 -4.06
CA HIS A 9 -15.32 13.69 -4.96
C HIS A 9 -15.98 14.04 -6.30
N TYR A 10 -16.68 13.09 -6.93
CA TYR A 10 -17.40 13.34 -8.19
C TYR A 10 -18.51 14.39 -8.03
N GLY A 11 -19.24 14.38 -6.91
CA GLY A 11 -20.25 15.40 -6.61
C GLY A 11 -19.68 16.82 -6.52
N ARG A 12 -18.52 17.00 -5.86
CA ARG A 12 -17.85 18.31 -5.76
C ARG A 12 -17.33 18.81 -7.11
N TYR A 13 -16.83 17.91 -7.96
CA TYR A 13 -16.40 18.29 -9.32
C TYR A 13 -17.58 18.67 -10.21
N PHE A 14 -18.69 17.92 -10.15
CA PHE A 14 -19.89 18.27 -10.90
C PHE A 14 -20.43 19.64 -10.49
N ALA A 15 -20.55 19.88 -9.18
CA ALA A 15 -20.95 21.18 -8.64
C ALA A 15 -20.02 22.33 -9.08
N GLY A 16 -18.69 22.13 -9.02
CA GLY A 16 -17.73 23.14 -9.47
C GLY A 16 -17.85 23.46 -10.96
N THR A 17 -18.11 22.45 -11.81
CA THR A 17 -18.30 22.66 -13.25
C THR A 17 -19.58 23.45 -13.54
N VAL A 18 -20.67 23.16 -12.84
CA VAL A 18 -21.95 23.89 -12.95
C VAL A 18 -21.79 25.36 -12.51
N ILE A 19 -21.05 25.62 -11.43
CA ILE A 19 -20.80 26.99 -10.94
C ILE A 19 -20.00 27.81 -11.96
N VAL A 20 -18.97 27.23 -12.59
CA VAL A 20 -18.18 27.92 -13.61
C VAL A 20 -19.02 28.26 -14.84
N ILE A 21 -19.90 27.36 -15.27
CA ILE A 21 -20.86 27.60 -16.37
C ILE A 21 -21.82 28.74 -16.01
N ALA A 22 -22.38 28.73 -14.80
CA ALA A 22 -23.32 29.76 -14.34
C ALA A 22 -22.65 31.14 -14.25
N LEU A 23 -21.44 31.22 -13.69
CA LEU A 23 -20.67 32.48 -13.60
C LEU A 23 -20.24 33.00 -14.97
N GLY A 24 -19.83 32.11 -15.88
CA GLY A 24 -19.50 32.48 -17.27
C GLY A 24 -20.70 33.04 -18.02
N GLY A 25 -21.87 32.41 -17.88
CA GLY A 25 -23.13 32.90 -18.47
C GLY A 25 -23.55 34.26 -17.91
N ALA A 26 -23.43 34.46 -16.59
CA ALA A 26 -23.77 35.72 -15.94
C ALA A 26 -22.84 36.88 -16.36
N ALA A 27 -21.52 36.62 -16.46
CA ALA A 27 -20.56 37.62 -16.92
C ALA A 27 -20.81 38.03 -18.38
N LEU A 28 -21.16 37.07 -19.25
CA LEU A 28 -21.52 37.34 -20.64
C LEU A 28 -22.81 38.17 -20.75
N ALA A 29 -23.84 37.86 -19.95
CA ALA A 29 -25.08 38.64 -19.90
C ALA A 29 -24.84 40.08 -19.40
N TYR A 30 -23.93 40.26 -18.45
CA TYR A 30 -23.53 41.58 -17.95
C TYR A 30 -22.82 42.42 -19.02
N VAL A 31 -21.87 41.81 -19.76
CA VAL A 31 -21.18 42.48 -20.87
C VAL A 31 -22.17 42.87 -21.97
N ALA A 32 -23.06 41.96 -22.38
CA ALA A 32 -24.06 42.23 -23.42
C ALA A 32 -24.98 43.42 -23.08
N THR A 33 -25.33 43.58 -21.79
CA THR A 33 -26.19 44.70 -21.34
C THR A 33 -25.45 46.02 -21.19
N HIS A 34 -24.13 46.00 -20.97
CA HIS A 34 -23.34 47.20 -20.66
C HIS A 34 -22.38 47.67 -21.78
N THR A 35 -22.09 46.86 -22.80
CA THR A 35 -21.21 47.24 -23.92
C THR A 35 -21.94 47.51 -25.24
N ALA A 36 -23.27 47.44 -25.28
CA ALA A 36 -24.05 47.76 -26.48
C ALA A 36 -24.10 49.30 -26.70
N PRO A 37 -23.45 49.86 -27.73
CA PRO A 37 -23.25 51.31 -27.86
C PRO A 37 -24.51 52.13 -28.19
N ASN A 38 -25.67 51.50 -28.32
CA ASN A 38 -26.88 52.12 -28.89
C ASN A 38 -28.06 52.20 -27.90
N LEU A 39 -27.88 51.86 -26.63
CA LEU A 39 -28.94 51.94 -25.62
C LEU A 39 -29.53 53.35 -25.50
N HIS A 40 -28.71 54.40 -25.64
CA HIS A 40 -29.20 55.79 -25.66
C HIS A 40 -30.19 56.05 -26.81
N ALA A 41 -29.92 55.53 -28.01
CA ALA A 41 -30.78 55.72 -29.19
C ALA A 41 -32.08 54.90 -29.11
N THR A 42 -32.02 53.69 -28.54
CA THR A 42 -33.20 52.82 -28.36
C THR A 42 -34.11 53.34 -27.26
N VAL A 43 -33.56 53.89 -26.17
CA VAL A 43 -34.33 54.54 -25.09
C VAL A 43 -35.03 55.81 -25.60
N LEU A 44 -34.34 56.66 -26.38
CA LEU A 44 -34.95 57.85 -27.00
C LEU A 44 -36.10 57.50 -27.96
N VAL A 45 -35.97 56.42 -28.74
CA VAL A 45 -37.03 55.93 -29.65
C VAL A 45 -38.18 55.25 -28.89
N GLY A 46 -37.88 54.63 -27.73
CA GLY A 46 -38.86 54.01 -26.84
C GLY A 46 -39.80 54.99 -26.15
N ILE A 47 -39.34 56.22 -25.87
CA ILE A 47 -40.18 57.30 -25.31
C ILE A 47 -41.18 57.83 -26.36
N ALA A 48 -40.78 57.90 -27.64
CA ALA A 48 -41.63 58.42 -28.72
C ALA A 48 -42.58 57.37 -29.34
N SER A 49 -42.16 56.10 -29.39
CA SER A 49 -42.95 55.03 -29.99
C SER A 49 -42.55 53.65 -29.44
N PRO A 50 -43.27 53.12 -28.44
CA PRO A 50 -42.94 51.84 -27.80
C PRO A 50 -42.87 50.65 -28.78
N ARG A 51 -43.71 50.66 -29.83
CA ARG A 51 -43.72 49.60 -30.86
C ARG A 51 -42.48 49.61 -31.77
N ALA A 52 -41.87 50.76 -32.04
CA ALA A 52 -40.71 50.86 -32.92
C ALA A 52 -39.39 50.51 -32.20
N ALA A 53 -39.34 50.69 -30.87
CA ALA A 53 -38.20 50.29 -30.05
C ALA A 53 -38.07 48.76 -29.96
N VAL A 54 -39.20 48.05 -29.82
CA VAL A 54 -39.23 46.58 -29.79
C VAL A 54 -38.78 45.98 -31.14
N ALA A 55 -39.09 46.64 -32.26
CA ALA A 55 -38.69 46.20 -33.60
C ALA A 55 -37.21 46.44 -33.94
N ARG A 56 -36.48 47.24 -33.12
CA ARG A 56 -35.05 47.55 -33.32
C ARG A 56 -34.11 46.72 -32.44
N LEU A 57 -34.65 45.88 -31.55
CA LEU A 57 -33.84 44.86 -30.89
C LEU A 57 -33.43 43.83 -31.95
N PRO A 58 -32.13 43.64 -32.26
CA PRO A 58 -31.76 42.71 -33.32
C PRO A 58 -31.94 41.29 -32.78
N PHE A 59 -32.97 40.61 -33.26
CA PHE A 59 -33.34 39.24 -32.90
C PHE A 59 -32.18 38.24 -33.08
N THR A 60 -31.22 38.54 -33.96
CA THR A 60 -30.00 37.76 -34.21
C THR A 60 -29.02 37.67 -33.04
N TRP A 61 -29.02 38.64 -32.10
CA TRP A 61 -28.14 38.59 -30.92
C TRP A 61 -28.49 37.44 -29.97
N LEU A 62 -29.77 37.03 -29.92
CA LEU A 62 -30.20 35.90 -29.09
C LEU A 62 -29.68 34.58 -29.68
N GLU A 63 -29.73 34.42 -31.00
CA GLU A 63 -29.21 33.23 -31.69
C GLU A 63 -27.68 33.13 -31.59
N GLU A 64 -26.96 34.23 -31.79
CA GLU A 64 -25.49 34.28 -31.63
C GLU A 64 -25.05 33.98 -30.18
N PHE A 65 -25.83 34.44 -29.19
CA PHE A 65 -25.58 34.17 -27.78
C PHE A 65 -25.81 32.70 -27.41
N GLU A 66 -26.92 32.10 -27.85
CA GLU A 66 -27.21 30.68 -27.61
C GLU A 66 -26.14 29.77 -28.23
N GLN A 67 -25.68 30.10 -29.45
CA GLN A 67 -24.64 29.34 -30.13
C GLN A 67 -23.27 29.46 -29.43
N GLY A 68 -22.93 30.66 -28.93
CA GLY A 68 -21.72 30.88 -28.13
C GLY A 68 -21.73 30.09 -26.82
N ALA A 69 -22.85 30.09 -26.10
CA ALA A 69 -23.01 29.32 -24.86
C ALA A 69 -22.92 27.80 -25.11
N ALA A 70 -23.52 27.30 -26.20
CA ALA A 70 -23.44 25.90 -26.59
C ALA A 70 -22.00 25.45 -26.89
N ASN A 71 -21.20 26.28 -27.57
CA ASN A 71 -19.80 25.97 -27.88
C ASN A 71 -18.94 25.89 -26.61
N VAL A 72 -19.12 26.81 -25.65
CA VAL A 72 -18.40 26.76 -24.37
C VAL A 72 -18.77 25.51 -23.58
N ALA A 73 -20.06 25.17 -23.51
CA ALA A 73 -20.52 23.95 -22.86
C ALA A 73 -19.92 22.69 -23.51
N ALA A 74 -19.89 22.63 -24.84
CA ALA A 74 -19.29 21.53 -25.59
C ALA A 74 -17.80 21.35 -25.27
N VAL A 75 -17.02 22.44 -25.22
CA VAL A 75 -15.60 22.40 -24.84
C VAL A 75 -15.40 21.89 -23.42
N LEU A 76 -16.22 22.35 -22.47
CA LEU A 76 -16.13 21.91 -21.07
C LEU A 76 -16.49 20.44 -20.89
N VAL A 77 -17.52 19.95 -21.59
CA VAL A 77 -17.91 18.54 -21.61
C VAL A 77 -16.77 17.70 -22.20
N PHE A 78 -16.23 18.10 -23.36
CA PHE A 78 -15.13 17.41 -24.01
C PHE A 78 -13.88 17.36 -23.13
N ALA A 79 -13.50 18.48 -22.52
CA ALA A 79 -12.37 18.55 -21.59
C ALA A 79 -12.59 17.66 -20.35
N SER A 80 -13.83 17.55 -19.87
CA SER A 80 -14.19 16.71 -18.73
C SER A 80 -14.10 15.22 -19.09
N ILE A 81 -14.62 14.83 -20.25
CA ILE A 81 -14.51 13.46 -20.78
C ILE A 81 -13.04 13.09 -20.99
N ALA A 82 -12.26 13.95 -21.66
CA ALA A 82 -10.84 13.72 -21.88
C ALA A 82 -10.07 13.56 -20.55
N ARG A 83 -10.39 14.36 -19.54
CA ARG A 83 -9.79 14.26 -18.20
C ARG A 83 -10.21 12.96 -17.49
N TYR A 84 -11.47 12.55 -17.61
CA TYR A 84 -11.98 11.29 -17.06
C TYR A 84 -11.28 10.08 -17.69
N LEU A 85 -11.19 10.04 -19.02
CA LEU A 85 -10.51 8.98 -19.77
C LEU A 85 -9.02 8.90 -19.41
N ARG A 86 -8.32 10.03 -19.38
CA ARG A 86 -6.89 10.07 -18.97
C ARG A 86 -6.70 9.52 -17.56
N ARG A 87 -7.60 9.83 -16.62
CA ARG A 87 -7.56 9.28 -15.25
C ARG A 87 -7.83 7.78 -15.23
N GLY A 88 -8.79 7.30 -16.02
CA GLY A 88 -9.10 5.88 -16.16
C GLY A 88 -7.90 5.08 -16.68
N ILE A 89 -7.29 5.55 -17.77
CA ILE A 89 -6.10 4.92 -18.37
C ILE A 89 -4.92 4.92 -17.39
N LYS A 90 -4.66 6.05 -16.71
CA LYS A 90 -3.59 6.12 -15.71
C LYS A 90 -3.80 5.12 -14.56
N ARG A 91 -5.03 4.98 -14.07
CA ARG A 91 -5.37 4.00 -13.03
C ARG A 91 -5.20 2.56 -13.52
N TYR A 92 -5.60 2.28 -14.77
CA TYR A 92 -5.48 0.95 -15.38
C TYR A 92 -4.03 0.43 -15.37
N TYR A 93 -3.04 1.29 -15.64
CA TYR A 93 -1.62 0.91 -15.60
C TYR A 93 -1.00 0.95 -14.20
N GLN A 94 -1.49 1.80 -13.30
CA GLN A 94 -0.93 1.92 -11.95
C GLN A 94 -1.33 0.77 -11.02
N VAL A 95 -2.58 0.29 -11.11
CA VAL A 95 -3.09 -0.75 -10.20
C VAL A 95 -2.28 -2.06 -10.30
N PRO A 96 -1.97 -2.60 -11.50
CA PRO A 96 -1.14 -3.81 -11.61
C PRO A 96 0.28 -3.61 -11.08
N LYS A 97 0.89 -2.44 -11.34
CA LYS A 97 2.23 -2.12 -10.86
C LYS A 97 2.30 -2.07 -9.34
N LEU A 98 1.32 -1.44 -8.70
CA LEU A 98 1.23 -1.35 -7.24
C LEU A 98 1.01 -2.72 -6.61
N ARG A 99 0.17 -3.57 -7.22
CA ARG A 99 0.00 -4.97 -6.79
C ARG A 99 1.30 -5.75 -6.89
N GLY A 100 2.03 -5.62 -8.00
CA GLY A 100 3.31 -6.29 -8.19
C GLY A 100 4.34 -5.91 -7.13
N LEU A 101 4.50 -4.60 -6.86
CA LEU A 101 5.37 -4.10 -5.81
C LEU A 101 4.95 -4.59 -4.41
N GLN A 102 3.64 -4.65 -4.14
CA GLN A 102 3.13 -5.18 -2.87
C GLN A 102 3.45 -6.67 -2.71
N LEU A 103 3.19 -7.49 -3.73
CA LEU A 103 3.52 -8.91 -3.76
C LEU A 103 5.02 -9.16 -3.57
N GLU A 104 5.86 -8.37 -4.25
CA GLU A 104 7.32 -8.44 -4.09
C GLU A 104 7.75 -8.07 -2.67
N THR A 105 7.12 -7.04 -2.08
CA THR A 105 7.39 -6.62 -0.71
C THR A 105 6.97 -7.69 0.30
N GLU A 106 5.77 -8.25 0.15
CA GLU A 106 5.26 -9.34 0.99
C GLU A 106 6.15 -10.59 0.86
N LEU A 107 6.55 -10.96 -0.35
CA LEU A 107 7.46 -12.07 -0.61
C LEU A 107 8.86 -11.82 -0.01
N ASN A 108 9.38 -10.61 -0.10
CA ASN A 108 10.65 -10.24 0.53
C ASN A 108 10.55 -10.22 2.07
N LEU A 109 9.40 -9.83 2.63
CA LEU A 109 9.13 -9.94 4.06
C LEU A 109 9.10 -11.41 4.50
N LEU A 110 8.41 -12.28 3.75
CA LEU A 110 8.41 -13.72 3.96
C LEU A 110 9.83 -14.31 3.87
N LYS A 111 10.65 -13.88 2.91
CA LYS A 111 12.06 -14.30 2.79
C LYS A 111 12.92 -13.79 3.94
N ALA A 112 12.70 -12.56 4.40
CA ALA A 112 13.43 -11.97 5.51
C ALA A 112 13.13 -12.63 6.86
N GLN A 113 12.01 -13.35 6.97
CA GLN A 113 11.69 -14.16 8.16
C GLN A 113 12.56 -15.41 8.29
N VAL A 114 13.28 -15.81 7.22
CA VAL A 114 14.36 -16.79 7.32
C VAL A 114 15.66 -16.03 7.57
N ASN A 115 16.29 -16.28 8.73
CA ASN A 115 17.61 -15.73 9.04
C ASN A 115 18.65 -16.33 8.08
N GLN A 116 18.88 -15.65 6.94
CA GLN A 116 19.79 -16.14 5.89
C GLN A 116 21.19 -16.42 6.44
N HIS A 117 21.67 -15.60 7.37
CA HIS A 117 22.96 -15.80 7.99
C HIS A 117 23.00 -17.08 8.84
N PHE A 118 21.96 -17.33 9.66
CA PHE A 118 21.82 -18.59 10.37
C PHE A 118 21.81 -19.78 9.41
N LEU A 119 21.01 -19.73 8.35
CA LEU A 119 20.89 -20.84 7.39
C LEU A 119 22.23 -21.18 6.72
N PHE A 120 22.94 -20.19 6.19
CA PHE A 120 24.26 -20.42 5.57
C PHE A 120 25.27 -20.97 6.58
N ASN A 121 25.28 -20.45 7.81
CA ASN A 121 26.17 -20.97 8.84
C ASN A 121 25.83 -22.41 9.18
N THR A 122 24.56 -22.74 9.42
CA THR A 122 24.13 -24.10 9.76
C THR A 122 24.51 -25.09 8.65
N LEU A 123 24.33 -24.72 7.37
CA LEU A 123 24.78 -25.56 6.25
C LEU A 123 26.30 -25.79 6.25
N ASN A 124 27.11 -24.77 6.56
CA ASN A 124 28.56 -24.94 6.67
C ASN A 124 28.97 -25.85 7.83
N ASN A 125 28.28 -25.80 8.97
CA ASN A 125 28.57 -26.70 10.09
C ASN A 125 28.12 -28.12 9.80
N LEU A 126 26.98 -28.29 9.11
CA LEU A 126 26.57 -29.60 8.61
C LEU A 126 27.64 -30.17 7.67
N TYR A 127 28.21 -29.36 6.77
CA TYR A 127 29.32 -29.84 5.93
C TYR A 127 30.51 -30.31 6.76
N GLY A 128 30.93 -29.55 7.80
CA GLY A 128 31.95 -30.01 8.75
C GLY A 128 31.57 -31.31 9.46
N LEU A 129 30.34 -31.39 9.97
CA LEU A 129 29.79 -32.58 10.61
C LEU A 129 29.78 -33.80 9.68
N SER A 130 29.56 -33.60 8.38
CA SER A 130 29.60 -34.67 7.37
C SER A 130 30.96 -35.36 7.27
N LEU A 131 32.02 -34.63 7.60
CA LEU A 131 33.40 -35.09 7.53
C LEU A 131 33.84 -35.66 8.89
N ASP A 132 33.50 -34.97 9.98
CA ASP A 132 33.99 -35.27 11.33
C ASP A 132 33.15 -36.32 12.07
N ALA A 133 31.83 -36.31 11.87
CA ALA A 133 30.86 -37.17 12.57
C ALA A 133 29.63 -37.49 11.67
N PRO A 134 29.84 -38.21 10.55
CA PRO A 134 28.81 -38.46 9.54
C PRO A 134 27.57 -39.19 10.10
N GLU A 135 27.71 -39.93 11.20
CA GLU A 135 26.62 -40.61 11.88
C GLU A 135 25.58 -39.64 12.48
N GLN A 136 25.95 -38.41 12.80
CA GLN A 136 25.06 -37.37 13.35
C GLN A 136 24.37 -36.53 12.26
N MET A 137 24.83 -36.64 11.02
CA MET A 137 24.30 -35.85 9.89
C MET A 137 22.79 -36.04 9.65
N PRO A 138 22.22 -37.26 9.64
CA PRO A 138 20.81 -37.44 9.33
C PRO A 138 19.88 -36.70 10.31
N GLU A 139 20.22 -36.73 11.60
CA GLU A 139 19.46 -36.07 12.66
C GLU A 139 19.58 -34.55 12.55
N ALA A 140 20.79 -34.02 12.35
CA ALA A 140 21.01 -32.58 12.22
C ALA A 140 20.35 -32.00 10.93
N LEU A 141 20.32 -32.77 9.84
CA LEU A 141 19.60 -32.37 8.63
C LEU A 141 18.08 -32.32 8.85
N LEU A 142 17.53 -33.28 9.60
CA LEU A 142 16.12 -33.31 9.96
C LEU A 142 15.76 -32.12 10.85
N GLN A 143 16.58 -31.81 11.87
CA GLN A 143 16.40 -30.62 12.73
C GLN A 143 16.40 -29.33 11.91
N LEU A 144 17.29 -29.20 10.91
CA LEU A 144 17.30 -28.04 10.01
C LEU A 144 16.01 -27.96 9.18
N ALA A 145 15.57 -29.08 8.61
CA ALA A 145 14.33 -29.13 7.83
C ALA A 145 13.11 -28.75 8.69
N ASP A 146 13.06 -29.21 9.94
CA ASP A 146 11.99 -28.89 10.88
C ASP A 146 11.99 -27.41 11.30
N LEU A 147 13.16 -26.81 11.55
CA LEU A 147 13.28 -25.37 11.78
C LEU A 147 12.77 -24.55 10.61
N MET A 148 13.17 -24.93 9.38
CA MET A 148 12.75 -24.21 8.17
C MET A 148 11.24 -24.35 7.93
N ARG A 149 10.69 -25.54 8.14
CA ARG A 149 9.25 -25.79 8.06
C ARG A 149 8.49 -24.93 9.08
N TYR A 150 8.93 -24.91 10.33
CA TYR A 150 8.30 -24.11 11.38
C TYR A 150 8.32 -22.60 11.06
N GLN A 151 9.46 -22.05 10.60
CA GLN A 151 9.54 -20.62 10.23
C GLN A 151 8.57 -20.28 9.10
N LEU A 152 8.42 -21.16 8.11
CA LEU A 152 7.49 -20.96 7.00
C LEU A 152 6.02 -21.09 7.43
N ASP A 153 5.69 -22.09 8.24
CA ASP A 153 4.31 -22.36 8.66
C ASP A 153 3.83 -21.33 9.68
N SER A 154 4.68 -21.00 10.65
CA SER A 154 4.36 -20.05 11.72
C SER A 154 4.19 -18.61 11.20
N SER A 155 4.86 -18.24 10.09
CA SER A 155 4.67 -16.93 9.44
C SER A 155 3.23 -16.64 8.99
N ARG A 156 2.42 -17.69 8.79
CA ARG A 156 1.04 -17.60 8.32
C ARG A 156 0.03 -17.70 9.45
N GLN A 157 0.48 -17.97 10.67
CA GLN A 157 -0.36 -18.21 11.84
C GLN A 157 -0.25 -17.04 12.82
N SER A 158 -1.39 -16.63 13.41
CA SER A 158 -1.38 -15.62 14.47
C SER A 158 -0.85 -16.18 15.80
N PHE A 159 -1.01 -17.49 16.03
CA PHE A 159 -0.61 -18.18 17.26
C PHE A 159 -0.14 -19.60 16.96
N VAL A 160 0.82 -20.07 17.75
CA VAL A 160 1.29 -21.46 17.87
C VAL A 160 1.07 -21.93 19.31
N THR A 161 1.29 -23.21 19.60
CA THR A 161 1.29 -23.67 21.00
C THR A 161 2.65 -23.42 21.66
N VAL A 162 2.67 -23.25 22.98
CA VAL A 162 3.92 -23.18 23.77
C VAL A 162 4.78 -24.42 23.53
N GLY A 163 4.17 -25.60 23.42
CA GLY A 163 4.87 -26.85 23.12
C GLY A 163 5.59 -26.81 21.77
N THR A 164 4.92 -26.31 20.72
CA THR A 164 5.52 -26.19 19.39
C THR A 164 6.68 -25.18 19.38
N GLU A 165 6.54 -24.05 20.07
CA GLU A 165 7.64 -23.08 20.19
C GLU A 165 8.82 -23.69 20.98
N ALA A 166 8.57 -24.46 22.04
CA ALA A 166 9.62 -25.12 22.82
C ALA A 166 10.38 -26.18 22.01
N GLU A 167 9.67 -26.99 21.21
CA GLU A 167 10.29 -27.96 20.29
C GLU A 167 11.15 -27.25 19.23
N TYR A 168 10.64 -26.15 18.67
CA TYR A 168 11.39 -25.31 17.75
C TYR A 168 12.68 -24.77 18.39
N LEU A 169 12.62 -24.27 19.63
CA LEU A 169 13.81 -23.80 20.35
C LEU A 169 14.81 -24.92 20.64
N ALA A 170 14.33 -26.12 20.98
CA ALA A 170 15.19 -27.29 21.21
C ALA A 170 16.00 -27.64 19.96
N ASN A 171 15.34 -27.69 18.80
CA ASN A 171 15.98 -27.93 17.51
C ASN A 171 16.97 -26.80 17.15
N TYR A 172 16.59 -25.55 17.40
CA TYR A 172 17.46 -24.39 17.17
C TYR A 172 18.74 -24.46 18.01
N ILE A 173 18.60 -24.72 19.31
CA ILE A 173 19.71 -24.87 20.26
C ILE A 173 20.59 -26.07 19.89
N GLY A 174 19.99 -27.19 19.47
CA GLY A 174 20.71 -28.36 18.98
C GLY A 174 21.66 -28.04 17.82
N LEU A 175 21.18 -27.29 16.84
CA LEU A 175 22.01 -26.88 15.70
C LEU A 175 23.04 -25.81 16.05
N GLU A 176 22.71 -24.83 16.91
CA GLU A 176 23.70 -23.84 17.38
C GLU A 176 24.81 -24.50 18.22
N LYS A 177 24.50 -25.56 18.97
CA LYS A 177 25.52 -26.34 19.71
C LYS A 177 26.61 -26.92 18.82
N LEU A 178 26.29 -27.30 17.57
CA LEU A 178 27.28 -27.79 16.60
C LEU A 178 28.35 -26.75 16.26
N ARG A 179 28.10 -25.46 16.49
CA ARG A 179 29.07 -24.36 16.26
C ARG A 179 29.94 -24.07 17.46
N LEU A 180 29.57 -24.55 18.63
CA LEU A 180 30.22 -24.16 19.87
C LEU A 180 31.54 -24.93 20.04
N ARG A 181 32.52 -24.23 20.62
CA ARG A 181 33.81 -24.86 20.97
C ARG A 181 33.60 -25.80 22.16
N ALA A 182 34.48 -26.81 22.27
CA ALA A 182 34.43 -27.86 23.28
C ALA A 182 34.27 -27.41 24.75
N ASN A 183 34.60 -26.15 25.07
CA ASN A 183 34.49 -25.60 26.43
C ASN A 183 33.20 -24.80 26.69
N THR A 184 32.18 -24.87 25.82
CA THR A 184 30.92 -24.14 26.01
C THR A 184 29.86 -25.09 26.56
N HIS A 185 29.34 -24.80 27.76
CA HIS A 185 28.23 -25.54 28.34
C HIS A 185 26.91 -24.85 27.99
N VAL A 186 25.94 -25.58 27.46
CA VAL A 186 24.61 -25.06 27.12
C VAL A 186 23.54 -25.99 27.67
N GLU A 187 22.77 -25.51 28.63
CA GLU A 187 21.65 -26.23 29.25
C GLU A 187 20.32 -25.65 28.78
N PHE A 188 19.43 -26.52 28.31
CA PHE A 188 18.07 -26.13 27.93
C PHE A 188 17.09 -27.09 28.59
N THR A 189 16.31 -26.55 29.53
CA THR A 189 15.35 -27.31 30.32
C THR A 189 13.96 -26.73 30.08
N THR A 190 13.01 -27.60 29.78
CA THR A 190 11.61 -27.23 29.55
C THR A 190 10.72 -27.88 30.59
N ASP A 191 10.03 -27.06 31.38
CA ASP A 191 8.96 -27.49 32.29
C ASP A 191 7.67 -26.77 31.88
N LEU A 192 6.86 -27.45 31.07
CA LEU A 192 5.68 -26.88 30.43
C LEU A 192 4.42 -27.34 31.14
N LEU A 193 3.91 -26.52 32.07
CA LEU A 193 2.65 -26.80 32.77
C LEU A 193 1.43 -26.84 31.82
N HIS A 194 1.47 -26.05 30.73
CA HIS A 194 0.36 -25.92 29.77
C HIS A 194 0.90 -25.81 28.33
N PRO A 195 1.33 -26.92 27.71
CA PRO A 195 1.95 -26.90 26.38
C PRO A 195 1.00 -26.40 25.28
N ASP A 196 -0.31 -26.64 25.41
CA ASP A 196 -1.30 -26.28 24.38
C ASP A 196 -1.71 -24.81 24.37
N ARG A 197 -1.18 -23.98 25.29
CA ARG A 197 -1.55 -22.56 25.34
C ARG A 197 -1.07 -21.82 24.08
N PRO A 198 -1.87 -20.89 23.55
CA PRO A 198 -1.47 -20.09 22.41
C PRO A 198 -0.35 -19.12 22.81
N LEU A 199 0.64 -19.01 21.93
CA LEU A 199 1.80 -18.12 22.03
C LEU A 199 2.03 -17.47 20.67
N THR A 200 2.49 -16.21 20.67
CA THR A 200 2.95 -15.57 19.43
C THR A 200 4.16 -16.35 18.90
N PRO A 201 4.18 -16.75 17.63
CA PRO A 201 5.30 -17.53 17.11
C PRO A 201 6.61 -16.73 17.10
N LEU A 202 7.73 -17.44 17.29
CA LEU A 202 9.09 -16.89 17.30
C LEU A 202 9.31 -15.82 18.39
N LEU A 203 8.43 -15.73 19.39
CA LEU A 203 8.51 -14.74 20.47
C LEU A 203 9.75 -14.96 21.34
N LEU A 204 10.12 -16.22 21.56
CA LEU A 204 11.21 -16.59 22.46
C LEU A 204 12.56 -16.69 21.73
N LEU A 205 12.54 -16.87 20.41
CA LEU A 205 13.74 -16.99 19.59
C LEU A 205 14.75 -15.84 19.79
N PRO A 206 14.35 -14.54 19.79
CA PRO A 206 15.30 -13.44 19.98
C PRO A 206 16.05 -13.51 21.31
N LEU A 207 15.44 -14.04 22.37
CA LEU A 207 16.10 -14.21 23.67
C LEU A 207 17.20 -15.27 23.59
N VAL A 208 16.91 -16.39 22.93
CA VAL A 208 17.88 -17.46 22.72
C VAL A 208 19.03 -17.00 21.81
N GLU A 209 18.72 -16.27 20.73
CA GLU A 209 19.75 -15.67 19.85
C GLU A 209 20.68 -14.73 20.61
N ILE A 210 20.13 -13.92 21.53
CA ILE A 210 20.91 -13.02 22.38
C ILE A 210 21.86 -13.82 23.29
N CYS A 211 21.40 -14.93 23.88
CA CYS A 211 22.25 -15.78 24.72
C CYS A 211 23.46 -16.32 23.94
N PHE A 212 23.25 -16.91 22.76
CA PHE A 212 24.35 -17.39 21.91
C PHE A 212 25.29 -16.27 21.46
N LYS A 213 24.75 -15.08 21.13
CA LYS A 213 25.57 -13.94 20.73
C LYS A 213 26.53 -13.47 21.83
N HIS A 214 26.08 -13.46 23.09
CA HIS A 214 26.92 -13.01 24.21
C HIS A 214 27.91 -14.09 24.68
N ALA A 215 27.57 -15.37 24.51
CA ALA A 215 28.44 -16.48 24.87
C ALA A 215 29.69 -16.62 24.00
N ILE A 216 29.62 -16.19 22.73
CA ILE A 216 30.72 -16.29 21.76
C ILE A 216 31.66 -15.05 21.82
N GLY A 217 31.44 -14.14 22.78
CA GLY A 217 32.25 -12.92 22.96
C GLY A 217 33.62 -13.14 23.63
N PRO A 218 34.59 -12.21 23.44
CA PRO A 218 35.98 -12.36 23.90
C PRO A 218 36.20 -12.42 25.42
N SER A 219 35.15 -12.28 26.24
CA SER A 219 35.24 -12.28 27.71
C SER A 219 34.70 -13.54 28.40
N GLY A 220 34.41 -14.62 27.65
CA GLY A 220 34.52 -15.99 28.19
C GLY A 220 33.70 -16.33 29.44
N ALA A 221 32.40 -16.02 29.46
CA ALA A 221 31.50 -16.81 30.28
C ALA A 221 31.18 -18.09 29.48
N ASN A 222 31.83 -19.19 29.85
CA ASN A 222 31.75 -20.49 29.16
C ASN A 222 30.42 -21.26 29.40
N THR A 223 29.36 -20.56 29.84
CA THR A 223 28.09 -21.17 30.23
C THR A 223 26.92 -20.33 29.72
N ILE A 224 26.01 -20.98 28.99
CA ILE A 224 24.76 -20.43 28.45
C ILE A 224 23.58 -21.16 29.07
#